data_AF-A0A0P0NZQ0-F1
#
_entry.id   AF-A0A0P0NZQ0-F1
#
_cell.length_a   1.000
_cell.length_b   1.000
_cell.length_c   1.000
_cell.angle_alpha   90.00
_cell.angle_beta   90.00
_cell.angle_gamma   90.00
#
_symmetry.space_group_name_H-M   'P 1'
#
loop_
_entity.id
_entity.type
_entity.pdbx_description
1 polymer ?
#
loop_
_entity_poly.entity_id
_entity_poly.type
_entity_poly.pdbx_seq_one_letter_code
_entity_poly.pdbx_strand_id
1 'polypeptide(L)'
;MKRLAALAVLGLAGCGPAPAEQAEICAILAAPGVPGLDRIGDGAALAPVDRQLQARGRIYGPGLRLGQIRSWGRCPTQAPTVEMLLLDGNHAATKGGLRADGAQKTFGTCFYVRTETRWRLLACRINGAS
;
A
#
# COMPACT_ATOMS: atom_id res chain seq x y z
N MET A 1 -40.89 2.35 24.16
CA MET A 1 -39.66 1.56 23.96
C MET A 1 -39.37 1.39 22.46
N LYS A 2 -38.90 2.43 21.75
CA LYS A 2 -38.65 2.34 20.30
C LYS A 2 -37.70 3.44 19.78
N ARG A 3 -36.73 3.87 20.61
CA ARG A 3 -35.78 4.95 20.26
C ARG A 3 -34.32 4.64 20.56
N LEU A 4 -33.99 3.40 20.95
CA LEU A 4 -32.61 3.01 21.32
C LEU A 4 -31.90 2.18 20.25
N ALA A 5 -32.60 1.69 19.22
CA ALA A 5 -31.98 0.84 18.19
C ALA A 5 -31.23 1.61 17.10
N ALA A 6 -31.46 2.92 16.95
CA ALA A 6 -30.84 3.73 15.90
C ALA A 6 -29.42 4.24 16.24
N LEU A 7 -28.99 4.12 17.51
CA LEU A 7 -27.67 4.60 17.96
C LEU A 7 -26.54 3.56 17.84
N ALA A 8 -26.85 2.30 17.54
CA ALA A 8 -25.84 1.24 17.47
C ALA A 8 -25.15 1.11 16.09
N VAL A 9 -25.68 1.75 15.03
CA VAL A 9 -25.13 1.62 13.66
C VAL A 9 -24.10 2.71 13.34
N LEU A 10 -24.01 3.76 14.15
CA LEU A 10 -23.02 4.85 13.99
C LEU A 10 -21.64 4.51 14.59
N GLY A 11 -21.48 3.35 15.23
CA GLY A 11 -20.26 2.97 15.97
C GLY A 11 -19.23 2.14 15.20
N LEU A 12 -19.42 1.88 13.90
CA LEU A 12 -18.47 1.08 13.09
C LEU A 12 -17.61 1.90 12.12
N ALA A 13 -17.74 3.23 12.14
CA ALA A 13 -16.77 4.12 11.49
C ALA A 13 -15.53 4.24 12.38
N GLY A 14 -14.60 3.29 12.34
CA GLY A 14 -13.49 3.38 13.30
C GLY A 14 -12.15 2.70 13.03
N CYS A 15 -12.00 1.83 12.02
CA CYS A 15 -10.72 1.12 11.84
C CYS A 15 -10.20 1.06 10.39
N GLY A 16 -10.86 1.73 9.45
CA GLY A 16 -10.49 1.72 8.03
C GLY A 16 -10.25 3.11 7.45
N PRO A 17 -9.62 3.21 6.28
CA PRO A 17 -9.44 4.47 5.57
C PRO A 17 -10.79 5.06 5.14
N ALA A 18 -10.83 6.39 4.95
CA ALA A 18 -12.04 7.06 4.44
C ALA A 18 -12.37 6.56 3.01
N PRO A 19 -13.63 6.62 2.53
CA PRO A 19 -14.00 6.03 1.24
C PRO A 19 -13.16 6.48 0.03
N ALA A 20 -12.82 7.77 -0.05
CA ALA A 20 -11.96 8.29 -1.12
C ALA A 20 -10.51 7.76 -1.01
N GLU A 21 -9.99 7.69 0.21
CA GLU A 21 -8.66 7.13 0.50
C GLU A 21 -8.61 5.62 0.22
N GLN A 22 -9.68 4.89 0.55
CA GLN A 22 -9.84 3.46 0.23
C GLN A 22 -9.79 3.23 -1.28
N ALA A 23 -10.44 4.08 -2.07
CA ALA A 23 -10.41 3.98 -3.54
C ALA A 23 -9.00 4.21 -4.09
N GLU A 24 -8.26 5.19 -3.57
CA GLU A 24 -6.85 5.42 -3.96
C GLU A 24 -5.96 4.22 -3.62
N ILE A 25 -6.08 3.71 -2.39
CA ILE A 25 -5.35 2.54 -1.91
C ILE A 25 -5.62 1.32 -2.80
N CYS A 26 -6.90 1.01 -3.06
CA CYS A 26 -7.25 -0.14 -3.88
C CYS A 26 -6.79 0.00 -5.34
N ALA A 27 -6.82 1.22 -5.89
CA ALA A 27 -6.30 1.46 -7.23
C ALA A 27 -4.78 1.20 -7.32
N ILE A 28 -4.01 1.54 -6.27
CA ILE A 28 -2.58 1.25 -6.22
C ILE A 28 -2.33 -0.26 -6.03
N LEU A 29 -3.05 -0.91 -5.11
CA LEU A 29 -2.88 -2.34 -4.84
C LEU A 29 -3.29 -3.22 -6.04
N ALA A 30 -4.26 -2.79 -6.84
CA ALA A 30 -4.67 -3.46 -8.06
C ALA A 30 -3.79 -3.13 -9.29
N ALA A 31 -2.89 -2.15 -9.19
CA ALA A 31 -2.01 -1.78 -10.28
C ALA A 31 -1.00 -2.92 -10.57
N PRO A 32 -0.55 -3.06 -11.83
CA PRO A 32 0.48 -4.04 -12.16
C PRO A 32 1.80 -3.73 -11.42
N GLY A 33 2.60 -4.76 -11.18
CA GLY A 33 3.85 -4.68 -10.43
C GLY A 33 3.80 -5.48 -9.13
N VAL A 34 4.66 -6.47 -9.01
CA VAL A 34 4.75 -7.38 -7.86
C VAL A 34 6.07 -7.15 -7.12
N PRO A 35 6.04 -6.52 -5.93
CA PRO A 35 7.26 -6.27 -5.16
C PRO A 35 8.03 -7.55 -4.87
N GLY A 36 9.34 -7.51 -5.12
CA GLY A 36 10.24 -8.64 -4.88
C GLY A 36 10.25 -9.70 -5.98
N LEU A 37 9.40 -9.57 -7.02
CA LEU A 37 9.42 -10.43 -8.21
C LEU A 37 9.77 -9.63 -9.47
N ASP A 38 9.16 -8.46 -9.64
CA ASP A 38 9.29 -7.69 -10.87
C ASP A 38 10.55 -6.79 -10.86
N ARG A 39 11.19 -6.69 -12.04
CA ARG A 39 12.20 -5.68 -12.38
C ARG A 39 11.72 -4.90 -13.60
N ILE A 40 11.13 -3.74 -13.37
CA ILE A 40 10.49 -2.92 -14.40
C ILE A 40 11.07 -1.51 -14.30
N GLY A 41 11.47 -0.91 -15.42
CA GLY A 41 12.00 0.46 -15.45
C GLY A 41 13.28 0.65 -14.63
N ASP A 42 13.64 1.91 -14.36
CA ASP A 42 14.78 2.27 -13.52
C ASP A 42 14.33 2.58 -12.09
N GLY A 43 14.17 1.53 -11.27
CA GLY A 43 13.84 1.70 -9.86
C GLY A 43 14.97 2.28 -9.02
N ALA A 44 16.22 2.27 -9.49
CA ALA A 44 17.35 2.86 -8.76
C ALA A 44 17.24 4.39 -8.75
N ALA A 45 16.88 4.98 -9.90
CA ALA A 45 16.62 6.41 -10.03
C ALA A 45 15.51 6.93 -9.09
N LEU A 46 14.63 6.06 -8.60
CA LEU A 46 13.54 6.41 -7.68
C LEU A 46 13.93 6.39 -6.19
N ALA A 47 15.23 6.24 -5.86
CA ALA A 47 15.71 6.35 -4.49
C ALA A 47 15.31 7.67 -3.77
N PRO A 48 15.27 8.85 -4.40
CA PRO A 48 14.77 10.07 -3.75
C PRO A 48 13.28 9.98 -3.39
N VAL A 49 12.45 9.40 -4.26
CA VAL A 49 11.01 9.20 -4.02
C VAL A 49 10.81 8.24 -2.84
N ASP A 50 11.58 7.14 -2.80
CA ASP A 50 11.54 6.18 -1.70
C ASP A 50 11.84 6.84 -0.35
N ARG A 51 12.91 7.65 -0.28
CA ARG A 51 13.27 8.39 0.95
C ARG A 51 12.18 9.38 1.37
N GLN A 52 11.60 10.10 0.42
CA GLN A 52 10.50 11.03 0.70
C GLN A 52 9.29 10.30 1.29
N LEU A 53 8.88 9.19 0.65
CA LEU A 53 7.75 8.38 1.10
C LEU A 53 8.01 7.78 2.49
N GLN A 54 9.22 7.30 2.77
CA GLN A 54 9.56 6.79 4.11
C GLN A 54 9.54 7.90 5.18
N ALA A 55 9.95 9.12 4.83
CA ALA A 55 10.01 10.22 5.78
C ALA A 55 8.65 10.86 6.08
N ARG A 56 7.74 10.91 5.10
CA ARG A 56 6.50 11.71 5.18
C ARG A 56 5.24 11.01 4.70
N GLY A 57 5.37 9.87 4.03
CA GLY A 57 4.25 9.14 3.48
C GLY A 57 3.38 8.54 4.57
N ARG A 58 2.08 8.43 4.29
CA ARG A 58 1.18 7.60 5.08
C ARG A 58 1.51 6.15 4.80
N ILE A 59 1.68 5.35 5.85
CA ILE A 59 2.04 3.94 5.75
C ILE A 59 0.80 3.10 6.01
N TYR A 60 0.53 2.14 5.14
CA TYR A 60 -0.55 1.18 5.28
C TYR A 60 -0.02 -0.25 5.19
N GLY A 61 -0.67 -1.16 5.90
CA GLY A 61 -0.37 -2.59 5.90
C GLY A 61 -1.65 -3.44 5.93
N PRO A 62 -1.50 -4.77 5.80
CA PRO A 62 -2.61 -5.69 5.92
C PRO A 62 -3.04 -5.78 7.39
N GLY A 63 -4.34 -5.63 7.65
CA GLY A 63 -4.91 -5.79 8.99
C GLY A 63 -5.13 -4.48 9.74
N LEU A 64 -5.18 -4.53 11.08
CA LEU A 64 -5.52 -3.39 11.93
C LEU A 64 -4.32 -2.43 12.12
N ARG A 65 -4.60 -1.22 12.61
CA ARG A 65 -3.56 -0.22 12.86
C ARG A 65 -2.50 -0.74 13.86
N LEU A 66 -1.24 -0.77 13.44
CA LEU A 66 -0.08 -1.15 14.26
C LEU A 66 0.91 0.02 14.31
N GLY A 67 0.93 0.74 15.44
CA GLY A 67 1.75 1.95 15.59
C GLY A 67 1.40 3.02 14.55
N GLN A 68 2.38 3.37 13.71
CA GLN A 68 2.21 4.34 12.60
C GLN A 68 1.61 3.70 11.34
N ILE A 69 1.52 2.37 11.27
CA ILE A 69 0.99 1.65 10.12
C ILE A 69 -0.54 1.60 10.24
N ARG A 70 -1.23 2.15 9.24
CA ARG A 70 -2.70 2.15 9.14
C ARG A 70 -3.17 0.88 8.43
N SER A 71 -4.43 0.51 8.65
CA SER A 71 -5.07 -0.51 7.81
C SER A 71 -5.25 0.03 6.39
N TRP A 72 -4.90 -0.74 5.35
CA TRP A 72 -5.35 -0.43 3.99
C TRP A 72 -6.79 -0.89 3.68
N GLY A 73 -7.49 -1.45 4.67
CA GLY A 73 -8.88 -1.89 4.51
C GLY A 73 -9.05 -3.11 3.62
N ARG A 74 -10.16 -3.17 2.86
CA ARG A 74 -10.50 -4.30 1.99
C ARG A 74 -10.46 -3.87 0.53
N CYS A 75 -9.60 -4.51 -0.26
CA CYS A 75 -9.55 -4.35 -1.70
C CYS A 75 -9.84 -5.69 -2.40
N PRO A 76 -10.63 -5.70 -3.48
CA PRO A 76 -11.01 -6.93 -4.19
C PRO A 76 -9.83 -7.58 -4.91
N THR A 77 -8.80 -6.79 -5.23
CA THR A 77 -7.61 -7.24 -5.94
C THR A 77 -6.40 -6.56 -5.32
N GLN A 78 -5.35 -7.34 -5.11
CA GLN A 78 -4.05 -6.86 -4.64
C GLN A 78 -2.96 -7.66 -5.33
N ALA A 79 -1.88 -7.00 -5.73
CA ALA A 79 -0.69 -7.69 -6.20
C ALA A 79 -0.21 -8.68 -5.12
N PRO A 80 0.22 -9.89 -5.51
CA PRO A 80 0.80 -10.84 -4.55
C PRO A 80 2.00 -10.22 -3.85
N THR A 81 2.39 -10.78 -2.71
CA THR A 81 3.58 -10.39 -1.91
C THR A 81 3.64 -8.96 -1.36
N VAL A 82 2.63 -8.11 -1.60
CA VAL A 82 2.58 -6.77 -0.99
C VAL A 82 2.37 -6.88 0.53
N GLU A 83 3.26 -6.26 1.28
CA GLU A 83 3.24 -6.22 2.75
C GLU A 83 3.03 -4.79 3.26
N MET A 84 3.36 -3.78 2.46
CA MET A 84 3.26 -2.37 2.86
C MET A 84 2.97 -1.46 1.66
N LEU A 85 2.21 -0.40 1.92
CA LEU A 85 1.96 0.71 1.00
C LEU A 85 2.38 2.02 1.66
N LEU A 86 3.16 2.84 0.95
CA LEU A 86 3.47 4.21 1.33
C LEU A 86 2.83 5.16 0.32
N LEU A 87 2.23 6.26 0.78
CA LEU A 87 1.47 7.20 -0.05
C LEU A 87 1.60 8.65 0.44
N ASP A 88 1.98 9.57 -0.45
CA ASP A 88 2.05 11.02 -0.16
C ASP A 88 1.15 11.90 -1.05
N GLY A 89 0.20 11.28 -1.77
CA GLY A 89 -0.81 11.95 -2.59
C GLY A 89 -0.43 12.07 -4.07
N ASN A 90 0.86 12.19 -4.37
CA ASN A 90 1.39 12.25 -5.74
C ASN A 90 2.21 11.01 -6.10
N HIS A 91 2.90 10.42 -5.12
CA HIS A 91 3.64 9.19 -5.28
C HIS A 91 3.13 8.12 -4.32
N ALA A 92 3.30 6.88 -4.74
CA ALA A 92 3.09 5.74 -3.87
C ALA A 92 4.19 4.69 -4.09
N ALA A 93 4.40 3.85 -3.09
CA ALA A 93 5.26 2.69 -3.21
C ALA A 93 4.64 1.49 -2.50
N THR A 94 4.56 0.36 -3.18
CA THR A 94 4.28 -0.93 -2.55
C THR A 94 5.59 -1.65 -2.26
N LYS A 95 5.69 -2.25 -1.07
CA LYS A 95 6.87 -3.01 -0.62
C LYS A 95 6.44 -4.39 -0.15
N GLY A 96 7.35 -5.34 -0.30
CA GLY A 96 7.13 -6.72 0.09
C GLY A 96 7.96 -7.66 -0.78
N GLY A 97 7.64 -8.94 -0.74
CA GLY A 97 8.33 -9.96 -1.52
C GLY A 97 8.03 -11.37 -1.05
N LEU A 98 8.62 -12.36 -1.70
CA LEU A 98 8.35 -13.74 -1.38
C LEU A 98 8.88 -14.08 0.01
N ARG A 99 8.05 -14.78 0.78
CA ARG A 99 8.46 -15.48 2.00
C ARG A 99 8.36 -16.99 1.77
N ALA A 100 9.29 -17.74 2.31
CA ALA A 100 9.21 -19.20 2.40
C ALA A 100 9.78 -19.64 3.74
N ASP A 101 9.06 -20.53 4.43
CA ASP A 101 9.42 -21.05 5.76
C ASP A 101 9.63 -19.93 6.80
N GLY A 102 8.79 -18.88 6.73
CA GLY A 102 8.89 -17.70 7.61
C GLY A 102 10.00 -16.70 7.26
N ALA A 103 10.94 -17.07 6.39
CA ALA A 103 12.06 -16.23 5.97
C ALA A 103 11.72 -15.39 4.73
N GLN A 104 12.18 -14.14 4.68
CA GLN A 104 12.15 -13.32 3.48
C GLN A 104 13.13 -13.88 2.44
N LYS A 105 12.66 -14.23 1.25
CA LYS A 105 13.51 -14.74 0.15
C LYS A 105 13.86 -13.66 -0.86
N THR A 106 12.90 -12.82 -1.18
CA THR A 106 13.11 -11.61 -1.96
C THR A 106 12.41 -10.45 -1.29
N PHE A 107 12.94 -9.25 -1.43
CA PHE A 107 12.23 -8.04 -1.04
C PHE A 107 12.37 -7.02 -2.15
N GLY A 108 11.34 -6.21 -2.37
CA GLY A 108 11.36 -5.24 -3.45
C GLY A 108 10.43 -4.08 -3.20
N THR A 109 10.42 -3.17 -4.16
CA THR A 109 9.59 -1.97 -4.13
C THR A 109 9.11 -1.67 -5.54
N CYS A 110 7.80 -1.49 -5.69
CA CYS A 110 7.20 -0.95 -6.90
C CYS A 110 6.72 0.47 -6.61
N PHE A 111 6.99 1.38 -7.54
CA PHE A 111 6.76 2.80 -7.42
C PHE A 111 5.67 3.24 -8.38
N TYR A 112 4.81 4.14 -7.92
CA TYR A 112 3.67 4.64 -8.67
C TYR A 112 3.62 6.15 -8.59
N VAL A 113 3.08 6.76 -9.64
CA VAL A 113 2.75 8.19 -9.68
C VAL A 113 1.27 8.36 -9.96
N ARG A 114 0.67 9.38 -9.35
CA ARG A 114 -0.66 9.84 -9.68
C ARG A 114 -0.61 10.65 -10.96
N THR A 115 -1.36 10.22 -11.96
CA THR A 115 -1.73 11.06 -13.10
C THR A 115 -3.08 11.72 -12.81
N GLU A 116 -3.57 12.56 -13.73
CA GLU A 116 -4.85 13.27 -13.58
C GLU A 116 -6.03 12.34 -13.20
N THR A 117 -6.03 11.11 -13.72
CA THR A 117 -7.18 10.20 -13.60
C THR A 117 -6.86 8.85 -12.96
N ARG A 118 -5.59 8.47 -12.82
CA ARG A 118 -5.21 7.12 -12.36
C ARG A 118 -3.83 7.06 -11.72
N TRP A 119 -3.56 5.96 -11.03
CA TRP A 119 -2.21 5.57 -10.65
C TRP A 119 -1.52 4.85 -11.81
N ARG A 120 -0.23 5.15 -12.02
CA ARG A 120 0.61 4.49 -13.03
C ARG A 120 1.86 3.93 -12.38
N LEU A 121 2.17 2.67 -12.69
CA LEU A 121 3.46 2.07 -12.33
C LEU A 121 4.59 2.81 -13.05
N LEU A 122 5.61 3.21 -12.30
CA LEU A 122 6.85 3.80 -12.82
C LEU A 122 7.93 2.74 -12.97
N ALA A 123 8.19 2.01 -11.89
CA ALA A 123 9.25 1.01 -11.85
C ALA A 123 9.03 0.01 -10.72
N CYS A 124 9.62 -1.18 -10.84
CA CYS A 124 9.80 -2.14 -9.76
C CYS A 124 11.27 -2.49 -9.65
N ARG A 125 11.80 -2.55 -8.42
CA ARG A 125 13.13 -3.06 -8.14
C ARG A 125 13.09 -4.14 -7.07
N ILE A 126 14.01 -5.09 -7.20
CA ILE A 126 14.36 -6.01 -6.11
C ILE A 126 15.42 -5.29 -5.28
N ASN A 127 15.10 -5.02 -4.02
CA ASN A 127 16.09 -4.56 -3.06
C ASN A 127 16.85 -5.83 -2.65
N GLY A 128 18.18 -5.86 -2.78
CA GLY A 128 18.97 -7.06 -2.50
C GLY A 128 18.51 -7.73 -1.20
N ALA A 129 18.10 -8.99 -1.28
CA ALA A 129 17.89 -9.81 -0.09
C ALA A 129 19.28 -10.08 0.49
N SER A 130 19.53 -9.55 1.68
CA SER A 130 20.63 -10.02 2.54
C SER A 130 20.29 -11.39 3.09
#